data_AF-A0A0P7U8P2-F1
#
_entry.id   AF-A0A0P7U8P2-F1
#
_cell.length_a   1.000
_cell.length_b   1.000
_cell.length_c   1.000
_cell.angle_alpha   90.00
_cell.angle_beta   90.00
_cell.angle_gamma   90.00
#
_symmetry.space_group_name_H-M   'P 1'
#
loop_
_entity.id
_entity.type
_entity.pdbx_description
1 polymer ?
#
loop_
_entity_poly.entity_id
_entity_poly.type
_entity_poly.pdbx_seq_one_letter_code
_entity_poly.pdbx_strand_id
1 'polypeptide(L)' 'MADAASAAEERESCSVLTWEQVSRLDEVLSTAVPVHGRGNFPTLEVRLRDIVRMVRGRLERKGIAVKDVRL' A
#
# COMPACT_ATOMS: atom_id res chain seq x y z
N MET A 1 -35.14 -26.13 -3.74
CA MET A 1 -34.54 -25.67 -2.46
C MET A 1 -33.13 -26.23 -2.34
N ALA A 2 -32.17 -25.69 -3.09
CA ALA A 2 -30.75 -26.04 -2.98
C ALA A 2 -29.91 -24.90 -3.55
N ASP A 3 -29.74 -23.81 -2.80
CA ASP A 3 -28.67 -22.82 -3.06
C ASP A 3 -28.45 -21.89 -1.85
N ALA A 4 -28.22 -22.47 -0.67
CA ALA A 4 -27.93 -21.71 0.56
C ALA A 4 -26.64 -22.15 1.26
N ALA A 5 -25.85 -23.03 0.62
CA ALA A 5 -24.66 -23.62 1.24
C ALA A 5 -23.33 -22.97 0.79
N SER A 6 -23.32 -22.06 -0.17
CA SER A 6 -22.07 -21.53 -0.76
C SER A 6 -21.67 -20.12 -0.26
N ALA A 7 -22.20 -19.65 0.87
CA ALA A 7 -21.84 -18.33 1.43
C ALA A 7 -20.85 -18.39 2.61
N ALA A 8 -20.39 -19.59 3.00
CA ALA A 8 -19.61 -19.80 4.22
C ALA A 8 -18.15 -20.21 4.02
N GLU A 9 -17.69 -20.42 2.77
CA GLU A 9 -16.34 -20.93 2.47
C GLU A 9 -15.37 -19.89 1.89
N GLU A 10 -15.61 -18.61 2.12
CA GLU A 10 -14.61 -17.54 1.93
C GLU A 10 -14.34 -16.83 3.25
N ARG A 11 -14.01 -17.58 4.30
CA ARG A 11 -13.20 -17.00 5.38
C ARG A 11 -11.76 -16.98 4.89
N GLU A 12 -11.52 -16.04 3.97
CA GLU A 12 -10.20 -15.67 3.48
C GLU A 12 -9.25 -15.55 4.68
N SER A 13 -8.06 -16.14 4.55
CA SER A 13 -7.01 -16.22 5.57
C SER A 13 -6.47 -14.85 5.97
N CYS A 14 -7.29 -14.05 6.65
CA CYS A 14 -6.94 -12.74 7.16
C CYS A 14 -6.19 -12.90 8.48
N SER A 15 -4.88 -12.69 8.43
CA SER A 15 -4.02 -12.66 9.60
C SER A 15 -3.67 -11.22 9.95
N VAL A 16 -3.84 -10.86 11.22
CA VAL A 16 -3.44 -9.55 11.74
C VAL A 16 -1.94 -9.59 12.06
N LEU A 17 -1.22 -8.54 11.64
CA LEU A 17 0.21 -8.40 11.91
C LEU A 17 0.46 -8.24 13.42
N THR A 18 1.49 -8.91 13.94
CA THR A 18 2.00 -8.69 15.30
C THR A 18 2.71 -7.34 15.41
N TRP A 19 2.96 -6.86 16.63
CA TRP A 19 3.71 -5.61 16.85
C TRP A 19 5.07 -5.59 16.15
N GLU A 20 5.83 -6.69 16.22
CA GLU A 20 7.13 -6.79 15.56
C GLU A 20 7.00 -6.66 14.03
N GLN A 21 5.96 -7.27 13.45
CA GLN A 21 5.69 -7.17 12.02
C GLN A 21 5.24 -5.76 11.63
N VAL A 22 4.42 -5.10 12.45
CA VAL A 22 4.02 -3.70 12.25
C VAL A 22 5.23 -2.76 12.34
N SER A 23 6.13 -2.99 13.30
CA SER A 23 7.37 -2.20 13.45
C SER A 23 8.26 -2.32 12.22
N ARG A 24 8.48 -3.55 11.72
CA ARG A 24 9.23 -3.78 10.48
C ARG A 24 8.55 -3.15 9.26
N LEU A 25 7.22 -3.19 9.20
CA LEU A 25 6.46 -2.53 8.14
C LEU A 25 6.64 -1.01 8.19
N ASP A 26 6.57 -0.38 9.37
CA ASP A 26 6.80 1.06 9.49
C ASP A 26 8.23 1.45 9.11
N GLU A 27 9.23 0.63 9.44
CA GLU A 27 10.61 0.84 9.01
C GLU A 27 10.71 0.85 7.47
N VAL A 28 10.13 -0.15 6.79
CA VAL A 28 10.09 -0.20 5.32
C VAL A 28 9.38 1.02 4.73
N LEU A 29 8.26 1.43 5.32
CA LEU A 29 7.49 2.58 4.84
C LEU A 29 8.17 3.93 5.08
N SER A 30 9.01 4.02 6.13
CA SER A 30 9.69 5.24 6.57
C SER A 30 11.12 5.37 6.04
N THR A 31 11.73 4.28 5.58
CA THR A 31 13.09 4.30 5.02
C THR A 31 13.13 5.10 3.72
N ALA A 32 14.13 5.98 3.61
CA ALA A 32 14.39 6.72 2.38
C ALA A 32 15.06 5.79 1.36
N VAL A 33 14.52 5.78 0.14
CA VAL A 33 15.00 4.99 -0.98
C VAL A 33 15.39 5.94 -2.12
N PRO A 34 16.58 5.75 -2.72
CA PRO A 34 17.02 6.57 -3.84
C PRO A 34 16.28 6.19 -5.12
N VAL A 35 15.69 7.19 -5.79
CA VAL A 35 15.14 7.08 -7.14
C VAL A 35 16.09 7.82 -8.09
N HIS A 36 16.80 7.05 -8.89
CA HIS A 36 17.80 7.58 -9.82
C HIS A 36 17.15 8.32 -10.99
N GLY A 37 17.52 9.58 -11.17
CA GLY A 37 17.16 10.34 -12.37
C GLY A 37 17.93 9.83 -13.59
N ARG A 38 17.27 9.78 -14.75
CA ARG A 38 17.93 9.46 -16.02
C ARG A 38 18.58 10.72 -16.61
N GLY A 39 19.84 10.66 -17.03
CA GLY A 39 20.54 11.80 -17.64
C GLY A 39 20.98 12.81 -16.58
N ASN A 40 20.68 14.10 -16.77
CA ASN A 40 21.07 15.17 -15.84
C ASN A 40 20.05 15.41 -14.71
N PHE A 41 19.06 14.52 -14.55
CA PHE A 41 18.10 14.63 -13.46
C PHE A 41 18.72 14.08 -12.17
N PRO A 42 18.57 14.79 -11.04
CA PRO A 42 19.15 14.37 -9.77
C PRO A 42 18.49 13.10 -9.25
N THR A 43 19.23 12.34 -8.43
CA THR A 43 18.66 11.27 -7.60
C THR A 43 17.78 11.90 -6.52
N LEU A 44 16.57 11.35 -6.36
CA LEU A 44 15.63 11.77 -5.34
C LEU A 44 15.66 10.79 -4.17
N GLU A 45 15.71 11.31 -2.94
CA GLU A 45 15.51 10.52 -1.73
C GLU A 45 14.02 10.54 -1.36
N VAL A 46 13.36 9.39 -1.45
CA VAL A 46 11.90 9.31 -1.26
C VAL A 46 11.52 8.19 -0.28
N ARG A 47 10.48 8.43 0.52
CA ARG A 47 9.90 7.41 1.40
C ARG A 47 8.64 6.83 0.78
N LEU A 48 8.44 5.52 0.89
CA LEU A 48 7.25 4.85 0.35
C LEU A 48 5.95 5.46 0.89
N ARG A 49 5.92 5.76 2.20
CA ARG A 49 4.77 6.38 2.86
C ARG A 49 4.38 7.72 2.23
N ASP A 50 5.35 8.52 1.83
CA ASP A 50 5.09 9.85 1.27
C ASP A 50 4.60 9.76 -0.17
N ILE A 51 5.15 8.82 -0.95
CA ILE A 51 4.69 8.54 -2.32
C ILE A 51 3.24 8.07 -2.30
N VAL A 52 2.91 7.08 -1.47
CA VAL A 52 1.54 6.55 -1.36
C VAL A 52 0.56 7.65 -0.98
N ARG A 53 0.88 8.47 0.04
CA ARG A 53 0.04 9.60 0.46
C ARG A 53 -0.17 10.61 -0.68
N MET A 54 0.90 10.97 -1.38
CA MET A 54 0.84 11.96 -2.46
C MET A 54 0.04 11.46 -3.66
N VAL A 55 0.27 10.21 -4.09
CA VAL A 55 -0.41 9.61 -5.25
C VAL A 55 -1.89 9.42 -4.94
N ARG A 56 -2.24 8.85 -3.78
CA ARG A 56 -3.63 8.70 -3.35
C ARG A 56 -4.38 10.03 -3.36
N GLY A 57 -3.82 11.06 -2.70
CA GLY A 57 -4.43 12.39 -2.65
C GLY A 57 -4.51 13.10 -4.02
N ARG A 58 -3.69 12.72 -5.00
CA ARG A 58 -3.79 13.21 -6.39
C ARG A 58 -4.87 12.48 -7.18
N LEU A 59 -5.03 11.17 -6.99
CA LEU A 59 -6.08 10.37 -7.64
C LEU A 59 -7.47 10.79 -7.13
N GLU A 60 -7.65 10.90 -5.82
CA GLU A 60 -8.92 11.30 -5.22
C GLU A 60 -9.36 12.69 -5.69
N ARG A 61 -8.42 13.65 -5.79
CA ARG A 61 -8.70 14.99 -6.36
C ARG A 61 -9.12 14.98 -7.83
N LYS A 62 -8.78 13.93 -8.58
CA LYS A 62 -9.22 13.74 -9.97
C LYS A 62 -10.52 12.95 -10.07
N GLY A 63 -11.18 12.66 -8.93
CA GLY A 63 -12.39 11.84 -8.89
C GLY A 63 -12.12 10.34 -9.09
N ILE A 64 -10.87 9.90 -8.97
CA ILE A 64 -10.50 8.49 -9.10
C ILE A 64 -10.49 7.89 -7.69
N ALA A 65 -11.44 7.00 -7.42
CA ALA A 65 -11.53 6.30 -6.15
C ALA A 65 -10.38 5.28 -6.00
N VAL A 66 -9.65 5.36 -4.90
CA VAL A 66 -8.61 4.38 -4.54
C VAL A 66 -9.23 3.40 -3.54
N LYS A 67 -9.44 2.14 -3.96
CA LYS A 67 -10.06 1.10 -3.14
C LYS A 67 -9.18 0.69 -1.96
N ASP A 68 -7.96 0.24 -2.26
CA ASP A 68 -6.96 -0.19 -1.28
C ASP A 68 -5.56 0.21 -1.74
N VAL A 69 -4.61 0.33 -0.81
CA VAL A 69 -3.17 0.35 -1.10
C VAL A 69 -2.51 -0.80 -0.33
N ARG A 70 -1.74 -1.62 -1.03
CA ARG A 70 -1.11 -2.84 -0.48
C ARG A 70 0.39 -2.80 -0.77
N LEU A 71 1.18 -3.37 0.14
CA LEU A 71 2.62 -3.57 0.02
C LEU A 71 2.90 -5.06 -0.12
#